data_AF-J9FZE0-F1
#
_entry.id   AF-J9FZE0-F1
#
_cell.length_a   1.000
_cell.length_b   1.000
_cell.length_c   1.000
_cell.angle_alpha   90.00
_cell.angle_beta   90.00
_cell.angle_gamma   90.00
#
_symmetry.space_group_name_H-M   'P 1'
#
loop_
_entity.id
_entity.type
_entity.pdbx_description
1 polymer ?
#
loop_
_entity_poly.entity_id
_entity_poly.type
_entity_poly.pdbx_seq_one_letter_code
_entity_poly.pdbx_strand_id
1 'polypeptide(L)'
;ECVRYCGISSLVYFASKLEMSWDDAKIVSMHGRRQNLVSAVAQNKKVFSLTGGEHSPQMLCAKLCEHGLSDVKVYVGENLSYPEEKLTSGTAEEISKLNFPSLSVMMILNENANGFEPVVHGIADDRFMRSKVPMTKQEVRSVSMSKLMPKATDVIYDIGAGTGSCSIELALLAKQGKVWAFERNPVAVELLGKNKELFGVQNLEIIAGEALENIKDMPAP
;
A
#
# COMPACT_ATOMS: atom_id res chain seq x y z
N GLU A 1 22.08 -23.97 -26.63
CA GLU A 1 20.75 -23.47 -26.23
C GLU A 1 20.63 -23.57 -24.71
N CYS A 2 20.11 -22.57 -24.01
CA CYS A 2 19.96 -22.60 -22.55
C CYS A 2 18.50 -22.93 -22.20
N VAL A 3 18.26 -24.11 -21.61
CA VAL A 3 16.94 -24.54 -21.15
C VAL A 3 16.81 -24.23 -19.66
N ARG A 4 15.71 -23.58 -19.26
CA ARG A 4 15.40 -23.26 -17.87
C ARG A 4 14.24 -24.11 -17.40
N TYR A 5 14.38 -24.74 -16.23
CA TYR A 5 13.32 -25.50 -15.58
C TYR A 5 12.79 -24.72 -14.39
N CYS A 6 11.48 -24.64 -14.25
CA CYS A 6 10.83 -23.99 -13.11
C CYS A 6 10.90 -24.90 -11.88
N GLY A 7 11.17 -24.31 -10.71
CA GLY A 7 11.11 -24.99 -9.42
C GLY A 7 10.10 -24.35 -8.47
N ILE A 8 9.80 -25.03 -7.36
CA ILE A 8 8.99 -24.47 -6.28
C ILE A 8 9.89 -23.53 -5.46
N SER A 9 9.45 -22.28 -5.28
CA SER A 9 10.20 -21.31 -4.47
C SER A 9 10.07 -21.60 -2.98
N SER A 10 11.07 -21.20 -2.20
CA SER A 10 11.03 -21.31 -0.74
C SER A 10 9.86 -20.53 -0.13
N LEU A 11 9.42 -19.43 -0.74
CA LEU A 11 8.23 -18.69 -0.32
C LEU A 11 6.98 -19.58 -0.39
N VAL A 12 6.70 -20.17 -1.55
CA VAL A 12 5.49 -20.97 -1.76
C VAL A 12 5.51 -22.22 -0.88
N TYR A 13 6.67 -22.89 -0.81
CA TYR A 13 6.85 -24.05 0.05
C TYR A 13 6.64 -23.70 1.54
N PHE A 14 7.29 -22.64 2.02
CA PHE A 14 7.20 -22.26 3.42
C PHE A 14 5.81 -21.77 3.80
N ALA A 15 5.16 -20.97 2.96
CA ALA A 15 3.79 -20.51 3.18
C ALA A 15 2.81 -21.70 3.28
N SER A 16 3.00 -22.74 2.46
CA SER A 16 2.23 -23.98 2.57
C SER A 16 2.45 -24.68 3.92
N LYS A 17 3.68 -24.71 4.44
CA LYS A 17 3.98 -25.29 5.76
C LYS A 17 3.38 -24.50 6.92
N LEU A 18 3.22 -23.18 6.74
CA LEU A 18 2.59 -22.30 7.71
C LEU A 18 1.06 -22.25 7.57
N GLU A 19 0.48 -22.92 6.58
CA GLU A 19 -0.95 -22.85 6.24
C GLU A 19 -1.42 -21.40 5.99
N MET A 20 -0.57 -20.59 5.35
CA MET A 20 -0.82 -19.18 5.09
C MET A 20 -0.81 -18.89 3.60
N SER A 21 -1.68 -17.96 3.16
CA SER A 21 -1.56 -17.38 1.82
C SER A 21 -0.30 -16.53 1.71
N TRP A 22 0.36 -16.59 0.55
CA TRP A 22 1.59 -15.85 0.25
C TRP A 22 1.37 -14.64 -0.66
N ASP A 23 0.19 -14.49 -1.25
CA ASP A 23 -0.13 -13.52 -2.31
C ASP A 23 -0.04 -12.06 -1.86
N ASP A 24 -0.32 -11.81 -0.59
CA ASP A 24 -0.23 -10.50 0.08
C ASP A 24 1.13 -10.25 0.76
N ALA A 25 2.07 -11.20 0.69
CA ALA A 25 3.38 -11.06 1.33
C ALA A 25 4.30 -10.10 0.56
N LYS A 26 4.82 -9.08 1.25
CA LYS A 26 5.94 -8.28 0.72
C LYS A 26 7.21 -9.13 0.70
N ILE A 27 7.74 -9.39 -0.48
CA ILE A 27 8.97 -10.19 -0.65
C ILE A 27 10.20 -9.29 -0.54
N VAL A 28 11.09 -9.62 0.38
CA VAL A 28 12.37 -8.94 0.62
C VAL A 28 13.50 -9.96 0.51
N SER A 29 14.61 -9.57 -0.11
CA SER A 29 15.82 -10.39 -0.20
C SER A 29 16.96 -9.68 0.50
N MET A 30 17.38 -10.22 1.64
CA MET A 30 18.58 -9.78 2.37
C MET A 30 19.83 -10.54 1.91
N HIS A 31 19.66 -11.63 1.14
CA HIS A 31 20.77 -12.35 0.54
C HIS A 31 21.36 -11.60 -0.67
N GLY A 32 22.60 -11.12 -0.54
CA GLY A 32 23.33 -10.45 -1.61
C GLY A 32 22.79 -9.08 -2.03
N ARG A 33 21.82 -8.52 -1.29
CA ARG A 33 21.21 -7.21 -1.56
C ARG A 33 21.04 -6.43 -0.26
N ARG A 34 21.24 -5.12 -0.31
CA ARG A 34 20.89 -4.21 0.78
C ARG A 34 19.44 -3.75 0.61
N GLN A 35 18.51 -4.44 1.27
CA GLN A 35 17.11 -4.01 1.37
C GLN A 35 16.78 -3.62 2.81
N ASN A 36 15.80 -2.74 3.00
CA ASN A 36 15.40 -2.28 4.33
C ASN A 36 14.28 -3.16 4.90
N LEU A 37 14.66 -4.27 5.54
CA LEU A 37 13.70 -5.19 6.17
C LEU A 37 12.83 -4.49 7.23
N VAL A 38 13.43 -3.62 8.04
CA VAL A 38 12.71 -2.90 9.11
C VAL A 38 11.56 -2.10 8.52
N SER A 39 11.82 -1.31 7.48
CA SER A 39 10.79 -0.53 6.79
C SER A 39 9.72 -1.43 6.16
N ALA A 40 10.11 -2.57 5.59
CA ALA A 40 9.15 -3.50 5.02
C ALA A 40 8.20 -4.06 6.08
N VAL A 41 8.74 -4.50 7.23
CA VAL A 41 7.94 -5.04 8.35
C VAL A 41 7.06 -3.96 8.99
N ALA A 42 7.56 -2.72 9.09
CA ALA A 42 6.77 -1.61 9.64
C ALA A 42 5.55 -1.25 8.76
N GLN A 43 5.67 -1.41 7.43
CA GLN A 43 4.66 -0.95 6.46
C GLN A 43 3.74 -2.05 5.94
N ASN A 44 4.09 -3.32 6.10
CA ASN A 44 3.36 -4.43 5.50
C ASN A 44 2.98 -5.44 6.59
N LYS A 45 1.72 -5.89 6.57
CA LYS A 45 1.22 -6.86 7.54
C LYS A 45 1.94 -8.21 7.45
N LYS A 46 2.43 -8.56 6.27
CA LYS A 46 3.10 -9.84 5.99
C LYS A 46 4.33 -9.58 5.14
N VAL A 47 5.48 -10.05 5.62
CA VAL A 47 6.77 -9.91 4.92
C VAL A 47 7.45 -11.27 4.88
N PHE A 48 7.82 -11.70 3.68
CA PHE A 48 8.72 -12.85 3.52
C PHE A 48 10.13 -12.35 3.23
N SER A 49 11.11 -12.87 3.99
CA SER A 49 12.51 -12.51 3.83
C SER A 49 13.38 -13.72 3.48
N LEU A 50 14.09 -13.62 2.37
CA LEU A 50 15.24 -14.49 2.09
C LEU A 50 16.44 -13.99 2.89
N THR A 51 16.93 -14.84 3.79
CA THR A 51 18.09 -14.54 4.63
C THR A 51 19.37 -15.14 4.04
N GLY A 52 20.53 -14.78 4.58
CA GLY A 52 21.79 -15.43 4.24
C GLY A 52 23.01 -14.51 4.32
N GLY A 53 24.20 -15.11 4.38
CA GLY A 53 25.44 -14.39 4.65
C GLY A 53 25.42 -13.79 6.06
N GLU A 54 25.75 -12.51 6.19
CA GLU A 54 25.75 -11.77 7.46
C GLU A 54 24.33 -11.44 7.97
N HIS A 55 23.30 -11.64 7.15
CA HIS A 55 21.91 -11.33 7.49
C HIS A 55 21.16 -12.58 7.93
N SER A 56 21.52 -13.14 9.09
CA SER A 56 20.83 -14.28 9.69
C SER A 56 19.53 -13.87 10.39
N PRO A 57 18.58 -14.81 10.61
CA PRO A 57 17.33 -14.51 11.32
C PRO A 57 17.53 -13.83 12.67
N GLN A 58 18.49 -14.28 13.49
CA GLN A 58 18.73 -13.69 14.81
C GLN A 58 19.22 -12.23 14.72
N MET A 59 20.09 -11.91 13.76
CA MET A 59 20.60 -10.55 13.56
C MET A 59 19.52 -9.61 13.01
N LEU A 60 18.69 -10.12 12.09
CA LEU A 60 17.57 -9.36 11.53
C LEU A 60 16.51 -9.07 12.60
N CYS A 61 16.21 -10.05 13.45
CA CYS A 61 15.29 -9.89 14.57
C CYS A 61 15.82 -8.93 15.65
N ALA A 62 17.11 -8.98 15.98
CA ALA A 62 17.74 -7.99 16.86
C ALA A 62 17.56 -6.56 16.30
N LYS A 63 17.79 -6.38 15.00
CA LYS A 63 17.57 -5.09 14.32
C LYS A 63 16.11 -4.63 14.35
N LEU A 64 15.15 -5.56 14.24
CA LEU A 64 13.72 -5.24 14.41
C LEU A 64 13.43 -4.74 15.83
N CYS A 65 14.01 -5.39 16.85
CA CYS A 65 13.87 -4.97 18.24
C CYS A 65 14.41 -3.55 18.48
N GLU A 66 15.58 -3.21 17.91
CA GLU A 66 16.16 -1.86 17.98
C GLU A 66 15.23 -0.76 17.43
N HIS A 67 14.29 -1.12 16.55
CA HIS A 67 13.35 -0.20 15.91
C HIS A 67 11.92 -0.33 16.47
N GLY A 68 11.75 -0.91 17.66
CA GLY A 68 10.46 -1.00 18.34
C GLY A 68 9.51 -2.04 17.76
N LEU A 69 10.03 -3.02 16.99
CA LEU A 69 9.28 -4.12 16.41
C LEU A 69 9.62 -5.45 17.11
N SER A 70 9.81 -5.44 18.42
CA SER A 70 10.23 -6.62 19.20
C SER A 70 9.15 -7.68 19.32
N ASP A 71 7.88 -7.27 19.26
CA ASP A 71 6.68 -8.08 19.48
C ASP A 71 6.11 -8.71 18.20
N VAL A 72 6.60 -8.33 17.01
CA VAL A 72 6.13 -8.89 15.74
C VAL A 72 6.32 -10.41 15.71
N LYS A 73 5.34 -11.13 15.14
CA LYS A 73 5.39 -12.59 15.06
C LYS A 73 6.33 -12.99 13.92
N VAL A 74 7.27 -13.87 14.22
CA VAL A 74 8.26 -14.36 13.27
C VAL A 74 8.20 -15.88 13.18
N TYR A 75 8.20 -16.40 11.97
CA TYR A 75 8.43 -17.79 11.65
C TYR A 75 9.74 -17.92 10.87
N VAL A 76 10.58 -18.85 11.26
CA VAL A 76 11.86 -19.16 10.59
C VAL A 76 11.78 -20.58 10.05
N GLY A 77 12.07 -20.72 8.75
CA GLY A 77 12.19 -22.01 8.09
C GLY A 77 13.65 -22.31 7.76
N GLU A 78 14.20 -23.36 8.35
CA GLU A 78 15.57 -23.83 8.19
C GLU A 78 15.59 -25.04 7.26
N ASN A 79 16.54 -25.10 6.31
CA ASN A 79 16.77 -26.26 5.43
C ASN A 79 15.47 -26.82 4.80
N LEU A 80 14.59 -25.93 4.34
CA LEU A 80 13.28 -26.31 3.81
C LEU A 80 13.38 -27.37 2.70
N SER A 81 12.53 -28.39 2.75
CA SER A 81 12.48 -29.59 1.90
C SER A 81 13.63 -30.60 2.06
N TYR A 82 14.61 -30.33 2.94
CA TYR A 82 15.67 -31.28 3.29
C TYR A 82 15.30 -32.11 4.54
N PRO A 83 15.97 -33.24 4.81
CA PRO A 83 15.69 -34.07 5.99
C PRO A 83 15.84 -33.32 7.32
N GLU A 84 16.74 -32.34 7.39
CA GLU A 84 17.00 -31.49 8.56
C GLU A 84 16.11 -30.24 8.60
N GLU A 85 14.96 -30.27 7.91
CA GLU A 85 13.99 -29.18 7.93
C GLU A 85 13.53 -28.90 9.36
N LYS A 86 13.57 -27.62 9.74
CA LYS A 86 13.09 -27.17 11.03
C LYS A 86 12.32 -25.87 10.91
N LEU A 87 11.17 -25.82 11.58
CA LEU A 87 10.34 -24.62 11.66
C LEU A 87 10.33 -24.13 13.10
N THR A 88 10.71 -22.87 13.29
CA THR A 88 10.72 -22.20 14.59
C THR A 88 9.79 -20.99 14.53
N SER A 89 9.04 -20.73 15.60
CA SER A 89 8.19 -19.52 15.69
C SER A 89 8.36 -18.84 17.03
N GLY A 90 8.23 -17.51 17.05
CA GLY A 90 8.37 -16.68 18.24
C GLY A 90 8.15 -15.22 17.91
N THR A 91 8.33 -14.34 18.88
CA THR A 91 8.46 -12.89 18.61
C THR A 91 9.83 -12.58 18.02
N ALA A 92 10.00 -11.39 17.43
CA ALA A 92 11.34 -10.96 17.03
C ALA A 92 12.32 -10.97 18.22
N GLU A 93 11.88 -10.58 19.42
CA GLU A 93 12.73 -10.65 20.61
C GLU A 93 13.18 -12.09 20.93
N GLU A 94 12.27 -13.06 20.91
CA GLU A 94 12.60 -14.46 21.17
C GLU A 94 13.55 -15.03 20.12
N ILE A 95 13.25 -14.81 18.83
CA ILE A 95 14.06 -15.29 17.70
C ILE A 95 15.45 -14.65 17.71
N SER A 96 15.59 -13.40 18.15
CA SER A 96 16.89 -12.71 18.27
C SER A 96 17.87 -13.39 19.23
N LYS A 97 17.38 -14.20 20.17
CA LYS A 97 18.17 -14.92 21.18
C LYS A 97 18.56 -16.34 20.76
N LEU A 98 18.08 -16.79 19.60
CA LEU A 98 18.35 -18.13 19.05
C LEU A 98 19.46 -18.06 17.99
N ASN A 99 19.91 -19.22 17.51
CA ASN A 99 20.89 -19.35 16.43
C ASN A 99 20.29 -20.15 15.28
N PHE A 100 20.51 -19.67 14.06
CA PHE A 100 20.00 -20.27 12.83
C PHE A 100 21.11 -20.46 11.80
N PRO A 101 21.01 -21.49 10.95
CA PRO A 101 21.93 -21.72 9.85
C PRO A 101 21.77 -20.66 8.75
N SER A 102 22.78 -20.58 7.87
CA SER A 102 22.77 -19.66 6.73
C SER A 102 21.62 -19.92 5.75
N LEU A 103 21.17 -21.18 5.63
CA LEU A 103 20.05 -21.58 4.78
C LEU A 103 18.72 -21.46 5.53
N SER A 104 18.30 -20.21 5.76
CA SER A 104 17.06 -19.89 6.45
C SER A 104 16.21 -18.88 5.67
N VAL A 105 14.89 -18.93 5.89
CA VAL A 105 13.94 -17.91 5.43
C VAL A 105 13.06 -17.47 6.58
N MET A 106 12.47 -16.28 6.48
CA MET A 106 11.57 -15.74 7.50
C MET A 106 10.21 -15.37 6.90
N MET A 107 9.15 -15.63 7.64
CA MET A 107 7.82 -15.03 7.45
C MET A 107 7.53 -14.18 8.69
N ILE A 108 7.29 -12.89 8.50
CA ILE A 108 7.13 -11.92 9.59
C ILE A 108 5.74 -11.32 9.46
N LEU A 109 4.96 -11.40 10.54
CA LEU A 109 3.61 -10.86 10.64
C LEU A 109 3.61 -9.67 11.60
N ASN A 110 3.10 -8.54 11.14
CA ASN A 110 2.95 -7.33 11.91
C ASN A 110 1.51 -6.81 11.78
N GLU A 111 0.64 -7.18 12.72
CA GLU A 111 -0.75 -6.70 12.73
C GLU A 111 -0.83 -5.18 12.94
N ASN A 112 0.19 -4.59 13.57
CA ASN A 112 0.32 -3.16 13.79
C ASN A 112 1.03 -2.44 12.62
N ALA A 113 1.20 -3.11 11.48
CA ALA A 113 1.81 -2.48 10.31
C ALA A 113 0.97 -1.28 9.88
N ASN A 114 1.56 -0.10 10.04
CA ASN A 114 1.01 1.14 9.54
C ASN A 114 1.45 1.22 8.08
N GLY A 115 0.54 0.87 7.17
CA GLY A 115 0.70 0.99 5.73
C GLY A 115 0.93 2.45 5.35
N PHE A 116 2.13 2.95 5.61
CA PHE A 116 2.59 4.24 5.13
C PHE A 116 2.98 4.02 3.68
N GLU A 117 1.98 4.00 2.80
CA GLU A 117 2.19 4.29 1.39
C GLU A 117 2.27 5.83 1.30
N PRO A 118 3.45 6.43 1.07
CA PRO A 118 3.50 7.84 0.74
C PRO A 118 2.78 8.01 -0.61
N VAL A 119 1.51 8.39 -0.58
CA VAL A 119 0.82 8.80 -1.79
C VAL A 119 1.31 10.20 -2.11
N VAL A 120 2.21 10.30 -3.08
CA VAL A 120 2.63 11.62 -3.58
C VAL A 120 1.45 12.21 -4.34
N HIS A 121 0.79 13.21 -3.74
CA HIS A 121 -0.30 13.96 -4.35
C HIS A 121 0.22 14.94 -5.40
N GLY A 122 -0.66 15.39 -6.30
CA GLY A 122 -0.33 16.36 -7.35
C GLY A 122 -0.08 15.69 -8.69
N ILE A 123 -1.14 15.16 -9.30
CA ILE A 123 -1.18 14.77 -10.70
C ILE A 123 -0.81 15.98 -11.55
N ALA A 124 0.06 15.79 -12.54
CA ALA A 124 0.51 16.88 -13.39
C ALA A 124 -0.65 17.57 -14.10
N ASP A 125 -0.55 18.89 -14.18
CA ASP A 125 -1.55 19.81 -14.70
C ASP A 125 -1.94 19.53 -16.16
N ASP A 126 -1.05 18.90 -16.92
CA ASP A 126 -1.19 18.54 -18.35
C ASP A 126 -1.92 17.21 -18.58
N ARG A 127 -2.13 16.40 -17.52
CA ARG A 127 -2.89 15.15 -17.59
C ARG A 127 -4.39 15.38 -17.60
N PHE A 128 -4.86 16.57 -17.25
CA PHE A 128 -6.28 16.92 -17.27
C PHE A 128 -6.66 17.57 -18.59
N MET A 129 -7.83 17.20 -19.11
CA MET A 129 -8.50 17.98 -20.14
C MET A 129 -8.80 19.38 -19.62
N ARG A 130 -8.62 20.37 -20.50
CA ARG A 130 -8.77 21.80 -20.17
C ARG A 130 -9.86 22.44 -21.01
N SER A 131 -10.50 23.45 -20.42
CA SER A 131 -11.39 24.37 -21.12
C SER A 131 -11.20 25.79 -20.54
N LYS A 132 -12.19 26.66 -20.73
CA LYS A 132 -12.24 27.97 -20.05
C LYS A 132 -12.54 27.87 -18.55
N VAL A 133 -12.93 26.70 -18.05
CA VAL A 133 -13.21 26.46 -16.63
C VAL A 133 -11.89 26.51 -15.84
N PRO A 134 -11.76 27.36 -14.81
CA PRO A 134 -10.56 27.43 -13.98
C PRO A 134 -10.25 26.10 -13.29
N MET A 135 -8.97 25.80 -13.16
CA MET A 135 -8.47 24.57 -12.53
C MET A 135 -7.51 24.89 -11.40
N THR A 136 -7.66 24.19 -10.26
CA THR A 136 -6.70 24.25 -9.16
C THR A 136 -5.38 23.63 -9.59
N LYS A 137 -4.30 24.41 -9.48
CA LYS A 137 -2.96 24.00 -9.94
C LYS A 137 -2.37 22.87 -9.11
N GLN A 138 -1.54 22.04 -9.75
CA GLN A 138 -0.87 20.89 -9.16
C GLN A 138 -0.26 21.20 -7.78
N GLU A 139 0.48 22.31 -7.65
CA GLU A 139 1.14 22.70 -6.40
C GLU A 139 0.14 23.00 -5.27
N VAL A 140 -0.99 23.63 -5.60
CA VAL A 140 -2.06 23.92 -4.63
C VAL A 140 -2.80 22.64 -4.27
N ARG A 141 -3.15 21.81 -5.26
CA ARG A 141 -3.82 20.52 -5.02
C ARG A 141 -2.96 19.60 -4.16
N SER A 142 -1.67 19.50 -4.44
CA SER A 142 -0.75 18.64 -3.68
C SER A 142 -0.71 19.02 -2.20
N VAL A 143 -0.62 20.31 -1.88
CA VAL A 143 -0.67 20.81 -0.49
C VAL A 143 -2.04 20.56 0.13
N SER A 144 -3.14 20.81 -0.59
CA SER A 144 -4.50 20.56 -0.10
C SER A 144 -4.73 19.10 0.25
N MET A 145 -4.36 18.17 -0.63
CA MET A 145 -4.51 16.72 -0.37
C MET A 145 -3.65 16.27 0.82
N SER A 146 -2.42 16.78 0.90
CA SER A 146 -1.52 16.46 2.02
C SER A 146 -2.07 16.94 3.37
N LYS A 147 -2.74 18.10 3.41
CA LYS A 147 -3.37 18.62 4.64
C LYS A 147 -4.68 17.94 4.97
N LEU A 148 -5.46 17.54 3.96
CA LEU A 148 -6.73 16.85 4.15
C LEU A 148 -6.53 15.41 4.62
N MET A 149 -5.44 14.75 4.21
CA MET A 149 -5.11 13.36 4.56
C MET A 149 -6.28 12.37 4.34
N PRO A 150 -6.90 12.34 3.14
CA PRO A 150 -8.00 11.44 2.87
C PRO A 150 -7.56 9.98 3.03
N LYS A 151 -8.37 9.18 3.72
CA LYS A 151 -8.17 7.74 3.90
C LYS A 151 -8.84 6.98 2.76
N ALA A 152 -8.38 5.74 2.57
CA ALA A 152 -8.91 4.86 1.54
C ALA A 152 -10.44 4.66 1.64
N THR A 153 -11.02 4.77 2.83
CA THR A 153 -12.44 4.48 3.11
C THR A 153 -13.33 5.72 3.23
N ASP A 154 -12.79 6.92 3.09
CA ASP A 154 -13.53 8.15 3.39
C ASP A 154 -14.68 8.40 2.40
N VAL A 155 -15.76 8.98 2.90
CA VAL A 155 -16.81 9.60 2.08
C VAL A 155 -16.45 11.08 1.96
N ILE A 156 -16.32 11.61 0.75
CA ILE A 156 -15.77 12.95 0.55
C ILE A 156 -16.71 13.77 -0.33
N TYR A 157 -16.93 15.02 0.06
CA TYR A 157 -17.64 16.00 -0.76
C TYR A 157 -16.66 17.01 -1.36
N ASP A 158 -16.75 17.22 -2.67
CA ASP A 158 -16.04 18.28 -3.39
C ASP A 158 -17.06 19.29 -3.92
N ILE A 159 -17.20 20.42 -3.22
CA ILE A 159 -18.20 21.44 -3.53
C ILE A 159 -17.57 22.50 -4.45
N GLY A 160 -18.13 22.67 -5.65
CA GLY A 160 -17.55 23.52 -6.68
C GLY A 160 -16.41 22.80 -7.41
N ALA A 161 -16.66 21.57 -7.82
CA ALA A 161 -15.65 20.66 -8.37
C ALA A 161 -14.93 21.18 -9.63
N GLY A 162 -15.53 22.12 -10.36
CA GLY A 162 -14.91 22.76 -11.53
C GLY A 162 -14.50 21.74 -12.59
N THR A 163 -13.21 21.69 -12.92
CA THR A 163 -12.67 20.72 -13.90
C THR A 163 -12.56 19.29 -13.38
N GLY A 164 -12.76 19.07 -12.07
CA GLY A 164 -12.59 17.77 -11.42
C GLY A 164 -11.19 17.42 -10.95
N SER A 165 -10.24 18.33 -11.10
CA SER A 165 -8.85 18.07 -10.75
C SER A 165 -8.65 17.70 -9.27
N CYS A 166 -9.41 18.28 -8.35
CA CYS A 166 -9.42 17.86 -6.95
C CYS A 166 -10.19 16.56 -6.75
N SER A 167 -11.41 16.46 -7.30
CA SER A 167 -12.29 15.29 -7.14
C SER A 167 -11.65 13.99 -7.62
N ILE A 168 -10.89 14.04 -8.72
CA ILE A 168 -10.19 12.88 -9.28
C ILE A 168 -9.04 12.43 -8.37
N GLU A 169 -8.24 13.36 -7.85
CA GLU A 169 -7.19 13.01 -6.89
C GLU A 169 -7.79 12.42 -5.61
N LEU A 170 -8.86 13.01 -5.09
CA LEU A 170 -9.59 12.47 -3.93
C LEU A 170 -10.11 11.05 -4.20
N ALA A 171 -10.66 10.80 -5.39
CA ALA A 171 -11.19 9.50 -5.76
C ALA A 171 -10.08 8.43 -5.87
N LEU A 172 -8.91 8.79 -6.40
CA LEU A 172 -7.74 7.90 -6.46
C LEU A 172 -7.15 7.59 -5.08
N LEU A 173 -7.33 8.48 -4.11
CA LEU A 173 -6.92 8.31 -2.72
C LEU A 173 -7.92 7.46 -1.93
N ALA A 174 -9.21 7.79 -2.02
CA ALA A 174 -10.31 7.10 -1.35
C ALA A 174 -10.77 5.83 -2.10
N LYS A 175 -9.84 4.92 -2.40
CA LYS A 175 -10.05 3.74 -3.28
C LYS A 175 -11.20 2.81 -2.85
N GLN A 176 -11.53 2.76 -1.57
CA GLN A 176 -12.61 1.97 -0.97
C GLN A 176 -13.79 2.86 -0.51
N GLY A 177 -13.64 4.18 -0.61
CA GLY A 177 -14.63 5.18 -0.25
C GLY A 177 -15.39 5.71 -1.47
N LYS A 178 -16.02 6.87 -1.31
CA LYS A 178 -16.79 7.51 -2.39
C LYS A 178 -16.65 9.03 -2.36
N VAL A 179 -16.45 9.63 -3.53
CA VAL A 179 -16.38 11.08 -3.71
C VAL A 179 -17.65 11.57 -4.39
N TRP A 180 -18.26 12.63 -3.85
CA TRP A 180 -19.41 13.32 -4.43
C TRP A 180 -18.97 14.72 -4.85
N ALA A 181 -18.88 14.93 -6.16
CA ALA A 181 -18.50 16.21 -6.75
C ALA A 181 -19.74 17.00 -7.14
N PHE A 182 -19.95 18.14 -6.48
CA PHE A 182 -21.07 19.04 -6.75
C PHE A 182 -20.61 20.19 -7.65
N GLU A 183 -21.26 20.37 -8.79
CA GLU A 183 -20.95 21.45 -9.73
C GLU A 183 -22.21 21.96 -10.44
N ARG A 184 -22.38 23.27 -10.46
CA ARG A 184 -23.57 23.92 -11.02
C ARG A 184 -23.40 24.36 -12.46
N ASN A 185 -22.17 24.61 -12.92
CA ASN A 185 -21.90 25.05 -14.27
C ASN A 185 -21.92 23.84 -15.24
N PRO A 186 -22.86 23.78 -16.20
CA PRO A 186 -22.97 22.63 -17.11
C PRO A 186 -21.70 22.35 -17.92
N VAL A 187 -20.94 23.40 -18.28
CA VAL A 187 -19.67 23.26 -19.01
C VAL A 187 -18.60 22.62 -18.13
N ALA A 188 -18.60 22.93 -16.84
CA ALA A 188 -17.69 22.33 -15.86
C ALA A 188 -18.09 20.87 -15.57
N VAL A 189 -19.39 20.58 -15.43
CA VAL A 189 -19.93 19.22 -15.30
C VAL A 189 -19.50 18.32 -16.46
N GLU A 190 -19.63 18.80 -17.71
CA GLU A 190 -19.21 18.03 -18.88
C GLU A 190 -17.70 17.76 -18.87
N LEU A 191 -16.89 18.77 -18.53
CA LEU A 191 -15.43 18.62 -18.47
C LEU A 191 -14.99 17.68 -17.33
N LEU A 192 -15.59 17.81 -16.16
CA LEU A 192 -15.43 16.91 -15.01
C LEU A 192 -15.77 15.47 -15.41
N GLY A 193 -16.86 15.25 -16.17
CA GLY A 193 -17.22 13.94 -16.72
C GLY A 193 -16.14 13.37 -17.63
N LYS A 194 -15.63 14.15 -18.58
CA LYS A 194 -14.54 13.72 -19.47
C LYS A 194 -13.25 13.39 -18.71
N ASN A 195 -12.90 14.20 -17.72
CA ASN A 195 -11.74 13.90 -16.88
C ASN A 195 -11.98 12.66 -16.00
N LYS A 196 -13.19 12.47 -15.45
CA LYS A 196 -13.56 11.24 -14.72
C LYS A 196 -13.33 10.00 -15.59
N GLU A 197 -13.79 10.03 -16.84
CA GLU A 197 -13.58 8.95 -17.82
C GLU A 197 -12.10 8.75 -18.14
N LEU A 198 -11.36 9.84 -18.42
CA LEU A 198 -9.94 9.80 -18.76
C LEU A 198 -9.08 9.10 -17.70
N PHE A 199 -9.39 9.34 -16.42
CA PHE A 199 -8.68 8.75 -15.28
C PHE A 199 -9.29 7.44 -14.79
N GLY A 200 -10.42 6.99 -15.36
CA GLY A 200 -11.06 5.73 -15.04
C GLY A 200 -11.56 5.62 -13.60
N VAL A 201 -11.89 6.74 -12.95
CA VAL A 201 -12.33 6.74 -11.54
C VAL A 201 -13.82 6.40 -11.44
N GLN A 202 -14.12 5.25 -10.81
CA GLN A 202 -15.49 4.72 -10.70
C GLN A 202 -16.20 5.14 -9.42
N ASN A 203 -15.45 5.48 -8.37
CA ASN A 203 -15.95 5.89 -7.05
C ASN A 203 -16.21 7.41 -6.95
N LEU A 204 -16.29 8.12 -8.07
CA LEU A 204 -16.62 9.55 -8.15
C LEU A 204 -18.01 9.73 -8.73
N GLU A 205 -18.96 10.28 -7.97
CA GLU A 205 -20.29 10.65 -8.42
C GLU A 205 -20.34 12.15 -8.74
N ILE A 206 -20.93 12.52 -9.88
CA ILE A 206 -21.06 13.92 -10.29
C ILE A 206 -22.50 14.36 -10.08
N ILE A 207 -22.70 15.36 -9.23
CA ILE A 207 -24.02 15.91 -8.90
C ILE A 207 -24.12 17.30 -9.51
N ALA A 208 -24.90 17.40 -10.59
CA ALA A 208 -25.14 18.66 -11.27
C ALA A 208 -26.18 19.51 -10.51
N GLY A 209 -25.91 20.81 -10.39
CA GLY A 209 -26.83 21.77 -9.75
C GLY A 209 -26.26 22.37 -8.46
N GLU A 210 -27.12 23.04 -7.69
CA GLU A 210 -26.71 23.71 -6.45
C GLU A 210 -26.44 22.69 -5.33
N ALA A 211 -25.27 22.76 -4.71
CA ALA A 211 -24.83 21.78 -3.72
C ALA A 211 -25.79 21.72 -2.51
N LEU A 212 -26.22 22.88 -2.00
CA LEU A 212 -27.12 22.97 -0.83
C LEU A 212 -28.46 22.27 -1.02
N GLU A 213 -28.93 22.15 -2.26
CA GLU A 213 -30.18 21.47 -2.59
C GLU A 213 -29.99 19.95 -2.63
N ASN A 214 -28.86 19.49 -3.17
CA ASN A 214 -28.61 18.08 -3.46
C ASN A 214 -27.87 17.32 -2.34
N ILE A 215 -27.26 18.02 -1.39
CA ILE A 215 -26.44 17.38 -0.33
C ILE A 215 -27.30 16.59 0.68
N LYS A 216 -28.59 16.93 0.80
CA LYS A 216 -29.48 16.41 1.84
C LYS A 216 -29.72 14.92 1.73
N ASP A 217 -29.60 14.38 0.52
CA ASP A 217 -29.86 12.97 0.20
C ASP A 217 -28.58 12.12 0.19
N MET A 218 -27.45 12.69 0.61
CA MET A 218 -26.13 12.06 0.52
C MET A 218 -25.60 11.58 1.89
N PRO A 219 -24.81 10.50 1.94
CA PRO A 219 -24.24 9.99 3.19
C PRO A 219 -23.24 10.99 3.77
N ALA A 220 -23.23 11.19 5.09
CA ALA A 220 -22.33 12.13 5.75
C ALA A 220 -20.85 11.86 5.38
N PRO A 221 -20.08 12.91 5.04
CA PRO A 221 -18.66 12.78 4.74
C PRO A 221 -17.83 12.52 6.01
#